data_AF-A0A0C2BZC9-F1
#
_entry.id   AF-A0A0C2BZC9-F1
#
_cell.length_a   1.000
_cell.length_b   1.000
_cell.length_c   1.000
_cell.angle_alpha   90.00
_cell.angle_beta   90.00
_cell.angle_gamma   90.00
#
_symmetry.space_group_name_H-M   'P 1'
#
loop_
_entity.id
_entity.type
_entity.pdbx_description
1 polymer ?
#
loop_
_entity_poly.entity_id
_entity_poly.type
_entity_poly.pdbx_seq_one_letter_code
_entity_poly.pdbx_strand_id
1 'polypeptide(L)'
;MHATEATKSWLSKKRANVMDWPTCSPDQNSMEKLSRIPPRKVYSNLRQFHTIVELKRAIIDAWKDVENDFLENLAKGNLACAESPL
;
A
#
# COMPACT_ATOMS: atom_id res chain seq x y z
N MET A 1 12.84 1.37 -11.53
CA MET A 1 11.91 1.52 -12.68
C MET A 1 11.24 0.19 -12.93
N HIS A 2 9.92 0.13 -12.94
CA HIS A 2 9.16 -1.13 -13.07
C HIS A 2 9.19 -1.72 -14.49
N ALA A 3 9.33 -0.89 -15.52
CA ALA A 3 9.26 -1.30 -16.93
C ALA A 3 10.62 -1.59 -17.61
N THR A 4 11.71 -1.74 -16.85
CA THR A 4 13.02 -2.09 -17.41
C THR A 4 13.08 -3.56 -17.82
N GLU A 5 13.92 -3.88 -18.81
CA GLU A 5 14.13 -5.26 -19.28
C GLU A 5 14.61 -6.19 -18.16
N ALA A 6 15.47 -5.69 -17.27
CA ALA A 6 15.91 -6.43 -16.09
C ALA A 6 14.73 -6.83 -15.18
N THR A 7 13.79 -5.91 -14.94
CA THR A 7 12.61 -6.16 -14.10
C THR A 7 11.63 -7.13 -14.78
N LYS A 8 11.37 -6.94 -16.08
CA LYS A 8 10.50 -7.83 -16.86
C LYS A 8 11.05 -9.26 -16.90
N SER A 9 12.35 -9.42 -17.16
CA SER A 9 13.03 -10.72 -17.17
C SER A 9 12.94 -11.42 -15.80
N TRP A 10 13.15 -10.67 -14.71
CA TRP A 10 13.02 -11.21 -13.35
C TRP A 10 11.58 -11.67 -13.05
N LEU A 11 10.57 -10.87 -13.40
CA LEU A 11 9.15 -11.23 -13.22
C LEU A 11 8.77 -12.49 -14.01
N SER A 12 9.22 -12.57 -15.27
CA SER A 12 9.03 -13.75 -16.13
C SER A 12 9.67 -15.00 -15.51
N LYS A 13 10.91 -14.91 -15.02
CA LYS A 13 11.59 -16.02 -14.32
C LYS A 13 10.85 -16.46 -13.05
N LYS A 14 10.18 -15.54 -12.37
CA LYS A 14 9.35 -15.82 -11.18
C LYS A 14 7.95 -16.32 -11.52
N ARG A 15 7.59 -16.41 -12.80
CA ARG A 15 6.24 -16.76 -13.29
C ARG A 15 5.17 -15.85 -12.68
N ALA A 16 5.54 -14.60 -12.39
CA ALA A 16 4.60 -13.60 -11.91
C ALA A 16 3.81 -13.05 -13.09
N ASN A 17 2.48 -13.15 -13.02
CA ASN A 17 1.62 -12.52 -14.01
C ASN A 17 1.67 -11.00 -13.85
N VAL A 18 1.86 -10.28 -14.95
CA VAL A 18 1.88 -8.81 -14.95
C VAL A 18 0.58 -8.35 -15.60
N MET A 19 -0.23 -7.62 -14.83
CA MET A 19 -1.47 -7.05 -15.34
C MET A 19 -1.17 -5.84 -16.23
N ASP A 20 -1.91 -5.71 -17.34
CA ASP A 20 -1.88 -4.50 -18.17
C ASP A 20 -2.51 -3.34 -17.38
N TRP A 21 -1.67 -2.41 -16.94
CA TRP A 21 -2.09 -1.25 -16.15
C TRP A 21 -2.11 0.02 -16.99
N PRO A 22 -3.24 0.74 -17.07
CA PRO A 22 -3.32 1.98 -17.82
C PRO A 22 -2.47 3.09 -17.20
N THR A 23 -1.82 3.88 -18.06
CA THR A 23 -1.03 5.05 -17.64
C THR A 23 -1.90 6.05 -16.88
N CYS A 24 -1.34 6.69 -15.84
CA CYS A 24 -2.03 7.72 -15.05
C CYS A 24 -3.36 7.28 -14.41
N SER A 25 -3.49 6.01 -14.00
CA SER A 25 -4.67 5.49 -13.30
C SER A 25 -4.37 5.12 -11.83
N PRO A 26 -4.08 6.12 -10.96
CA PRO A 26 -3.82 5.92 -9.54
C PRO A 26 -5.05 5.44 -8.75
N ASP A 27 -6.24 5.86 -9.18
CA ASP A 27 -7.55 5.56 -8.62
C ASP A 27 -7.92 4.06 -8.70
N GLN A 28 -7.38 3.38 -9.72
CA GLN A 28 -7.58 1.96 -9.93
C GLN A 28 -6.71 1.10 -9.00
N ASN A 29 -5.65 1.66 -8.41
CA ASN A 29 -4.65 0.87 -7.69
C ASN A 29 -5.03 0.67 -6.22
N SER A 30 -5.44 -0.55 -5.87
CA SER A 30 -5.64 -0.98 -4.48
C SER A 30 -4.45 -0.63 -3.58
N MET A 31 -3.22 -0.78 -4.07
CA MET A 31 -2.01 -0.45 -3.29
C MET A 31 -1.88 1.04 -2.97
N GLU A 32 -2.37 1.91 -3.85
CA GLU A 32 -2.33 3.36 -3.61
C GLU A 32 -3.36 3.78 -2.55
N LYS A 33 -4.54 3.16 -2.56
CA LYS A 33 -5.54 3.37 -1.49
C LYS A 33 -4.99 2.89 -0.14
N LEU A 34 -4.33 1.74 -0.11
CA LEU A 34 -3.73 1.17 1.09
C LEU A 34 -2.55 2.00 1.62
N SER A 35 -1.68 2.50 0.74
CA SER A 35 -0.46 3.22 1.13
C SER A 35 -0.73 4.53 1.86
N ARG A 36 -1.95 5.09 1.74
CA ARG A 36 -2.37 6.32 2.41
C ARG A 36 -2.75 6.13 3.88
N ILE A 37 -3.02 4.91 4.33
CA ILE A 37 -3.52 4.64 5.68
C ILE A 37 -2.38 4.66 6.72
N PRO A 38 -1.30 3.88 6.58
CA PRO A 38 -0.25 3.84 7.60
C PRO A 38 0.38 5.21 7.91
N PRO A 39 0.70 6.08 6.92
CA PRO A 39 1.26 7.39 7.21
C PRO A 39 0.38 8.27 8.09
N ARG A 40 -0.95 8.20 7.94
CA ARG A 40 -1.91 8.95 8.78
C ARG A 40 -1.82 8.54 10.23
N LYS A 41 -1.67 7.23 10.50
CA LYS A 41 -1.49 6.69 11.86
C LYS A 41 -0.10 7.00 12.41
N VAL A 42 0.95 6.74 11.62
CA VAL A 42 2.36 6.93 12.03
C VAL A 42 2.65 8.37 12.46
N TYR A 43 2.14 9.35 11.71
CA TYR A 43 2.36 10.78 11.94
C TYR A 43 1.15 11.49 12.56
N SER A 44 0.22 10.74 13.16
CA SER A 44 -0.90 11.31 13.91
C SER A 44 -0.40 12.27 14.99
N ASN A 45 -1.19 13.31 15.29
CA ASN A 45 -0.86 14.32 16.30
C ASN A 45 0.51 15.02 16.06
N LEU A 46 0.91 15.17 14.80
CA LEU A 46 2.20 15.77 14.41
C LEU A 46 3.41 15.06 15.01
N ARG A 47 3.28 13.76 15.31
CA ARG A 47 4.34 12.95 15.90
C ARG A 47 5.59 12.95 15.01
N GLN A 48 6.76 13.14 15.63
CA GLN A 48 8.06 12.98 14.99
C GLN A 48 8.86 11.87 15.69
N PHE A 49 9.91 11.40 15.02
CA PHE A 49 10.74 10.29 15.47
C PHE A 49 12.20 10.71 15.50
N HIS A 50 12.92 10.36 16.57
CA HIS A 50 14.32 10.72 16.74
C HIS A 50 15.25 9.66 16.13
N THR A 51 14.76 8.42 16.01
CA THR A 51 15.54 7.32 15.42
C THR A 51 14.76 6.56 14.35
N ILE A 52 15.52 5.96 13.42
CA ILE A 52 14.97 5.05 12.40
C ILE A 52 14.29 3.84 13.07
N VAL A 53 14.78 3.39 14.23
CA VAL A 53 14.22 2.24 14.95
C VAL A 53 12.80 2.56 15.44
N GLU A 54 12.60 3.75 16.01
CA GLU A 54 11.28 4.20 16.47
C GLU A 54 10.30 4.34 15.30
N LEU A 55 10.75 4.95 14.19
CA LEU A 55 9.94 5.08 12.99
C LEU A 55 9.54 3.69 12.42
N LYS A 56 10.50 2.76 12.32
CA LYS A 56 10.23 1.39 11.85
C LYS A 56 9.19 0.69 12.73
N ARG A 57 9.31 0.81 14.06
CA ARG A 57 8.34 0.23 14.98
C ARG A 57 6.94 0.82 14.78
N ALA A 58 6.83 2.14 14.70
CA ALA A 58 5.55 2.80 14.46
C ALA A 58 4.92 2.42 13.11
N ILE A 59 5.73 2.26 12.06
CA ILE A 59 5.25 1.75 10.76
C ILE A 59 4.70 0.33 10.93
N ILE A 60 5.44 -0.57 11.57
CA ILE A 60 4.99 -1.96 11.80
C ILE A 60 3.68 -1.99 12.58
N ASP A 61 3.57 -1.20 13.65
CA ASP A 61 2.36 -1.15 14.47
C ASP A 61 1.18 -0.58 13.69
N ALA A 62 1.38 0.50 12.92
CA ALA A 62 0.34 1.06 12.05
C ALA A 62 -0.16 0.07 10.98
N TRP A 63 0.71 -0.82 10.49
CA TRP A 63 0.32 -1.89 9.55
C TRP A 63 -0.44 -3.04 10.23
N LYS A 64 -0.11 -3.37 11.48
CA LYS A 64 -0.86 -4.38 12.26
C LYS A 64 -2.28 -3.93 12.58
N ASP A 65 -2.48 -2.62 12.71
CA ASP A 65 -3.80 -2.02 12.98
C ASP A 65 -4.67 -1.87 11.72
N VAL A 66 -4.25 -2.37 10.55
CA VAL A 66 -5.09 -2.42 9.35
C VAL A 66 -5.95 -3.68 9.41
N GLU A 67 -7.27 -3.50 9.38
CA GLU A 67 -8.22 -4.61 9.48
C GLU A 67 -8.17 -5.53 8.26
N ASN A 68 -8.24 -6.84 8.49
CA ASN A 68 -8.27 -7.83 7.41
C ASN A 68 -9.48 -7.66 6.50
N ASP A 69 -10.64 -7.33 7.04
CA ASP A 69 -11.87 -7.10 6.26
C ASP A 69 -11.70 -5.93 5.28
N PHE A 70 -10.99 -4.88 5.69
CA PHE A 70 -10.62 -3.78 4.81
C PHE A 70 -9.71 -4.25 3.67
N LEU A 71 -8.68 -5.06 3.96
CA LEU A 71 -7.78 -5.63 2.95
C LEU A 71 -8.50 -6.54 1.97
N GLU A 72 -9.44 -7.36 2.46
CA GLU A 72 -10.27 -8.21 1.61
C GLU A 72 -11.19 -7.41 0.70
N ASN A 73 -11.86 -6.38 1.23
CA ASN A 73 -12.73 -5.51 0.44
C ASN A 73 -11.95 -4.73 -0.61
N LEU A 74 -10.73 -4.29 -0.28
CA LEU A 74 -9.80 -3.65 -1.20
C LEU A 74 -9.37 -4.61 -2.32
N ALA A 75 -9.07 -5.87 -1.99
CA ALA A 75 -8.70 -6.89 -2.97
C ALA A 75 -9.86 -7.24 -3.90
N LYS A 76 -11.09 -7.23 -3.39
CA LYS A 76 -12.33 -7.46 -4.15
C LYS A 76 -12.78 -6.23 -4.97
N GLY A 77 -12.18 -5.06 -4.76
CA GLY A 77 -12.60 -3.81 -5.39
C GLY A 77 -13.92 -3.24 -4.86
N ASN A 78 -14.41 -3.73 -3.71
CA ASN A 78 -15.75 -3.49 -3.18
C ASN A 78 -15.88 -2.26 -2.27
N LEU A 79 -14.88 -1.38 -2.23
CA LEU A 79 -14.97 -0.14 -1.47
C LEU A 79 -15.83 0.87 -2.26
N ALA A 80 -17.16 0.71 -2.21
CA ALA A 80 -18.10 1.76 -2.53
C ALA A 80 -18.02 2.80 -1.42
N CYS A 81 -17.33 3.92 -1.67
CA CYS A 81 -17.34 5.15 -0.86
C CYS A 81 -17.55 4.94 0.65
N ALA A 82 -16.89 3.95 1.26
CA ALA A 82 -16.92 3.77 2.70
C ALA A 82 -15.84 4.69 3.25
N GLU A 83 -16.24 5.54 4.19
CA GLU A 83 -15.36 6.49 4.87
C GLU A 83 -14.07 5.78 5.28
N SER A 84 -12.94 6.37 4.90
CA SER A 84 -11.64 5.83 5.30
C SER A 84 -11.62 5.70 6.82
N PRO A 85 -11.25 4.53 7.39
CA PRO A 85 -11.14 4.40 8.83
C PRO A 85 -10.14 5.45 9.32
N LEU A 86 -10.60 6.29 10.25
CA LEU A 86 -9.77 7.25 10.97
C LEU A 86 -8.70 6.52 11.78
#